data_AF-A0A257W4M2-F1
#
_entry.id   AF-A0A257W4M2-F1
#
_cell.length_a   1.000
_cell.length_b   1.000
_cell.length_c   1.000
_cell.angle_alpha   90.00
_cell.angle_beta   90.00
_cell.angle_gamma   90.00
#
_symmetry.space_group_name_H-M   'P 1'
#
loop_
_entity.id
_entity.type
_entity.pdbx_description
1 polymer ?
#
loop_
_entity_poly.entity_id
_entity_poly.type
_entity_poly.pdbx_seq_one_letter_code
_entity_poly.pdbx_strand_id
1 'polypeptide(L)'
;MLNKYTLSLLLAFGLGQAPTQAQGTAIPAEKEPIAIDSLTPETPINDPKKGFKDLFTEGADVDGISVKHLNPRAISFVEDYVKKQGKKMEEIKKWGKPYFDMIDGVLMQHGIPKEMKYLAVIESHLQVYAVSWAGAVGPWQFMPATARRMGLRVNNAVDERTDYYKSTQAAARYLKELYGIYEDWLLVIAAYNGGPGNVNSAIRRSGSRDFWTLQNYLPEESKNHVKKFIATHYIMEGEGGITTLTKSEAGEYRQLAAANNRDGLTEEEKTNSLTYPLTGKYNSLVIVKHLLMDITEFNRYNPGFD
;
A
#
# COMPACT_ATOMS: atom_id res chain seq x y z
N MET A 1 -10.89 -13.18 -17.42
CA MET A 1 -9.91 -14.20 -16.98
C MET A 1 -9.49 -13.85 -15.56
N LEU A 2 -9.66 -14.78 -14.62
CA LEU A 2 -9.46 -14.53 -13.19
C LEU A 2 -7.97 -14.47 -12.87
N ASN A 3 -7.49 -13.34 -12.34
CA ASN A 3 -6.26 -13.35 -11.55
C ASN A 3 -6.57 -14.09 -10.24
N LYS A 4 -6.18 -15.37 -10.18
CA LYS A 4 -6.14 -16.16 -8.94
C LYS A 4 -5.00 -15.63 -8.09
N TYR A 5 -5.27 -14.66 -7.22
CA TYR A 5 -4.39 -14.42 -6.09
C TYR A 5 -4.72 -15.46 -5.03
N THR A 6 -3.88 -16.48 -4.90
CA THR A 6 -3.95 -17.42 -3.78
C THR A 6 -3.29 -16.73 -2.59
N LEU A 7 -4.08 -16.15 -1.69
CA LEU A 7 -3.55 -15.65 -0.42
C LEU A 7 -3.63 -16.76 0.61
N SER A 8 -2.55 -16.97 1.36
CA SER A 8 -2.47 -18.01 2.39
C SER A 8 -2.86 -17.40 3.74
N LEU A 9 -3.98 -17.86 4.31
CA LEU A 9 -4.43 -17.48 5.64
C LEU A 9 -3.84 -18.44 6.68
N LEU A 10 -3.08 -17.92 7.63
CA LEU A 10 -2.48 -18.66 8.73
C LEU A 10 -3.33 -18.52 10.01
N LEU A 11 -3.72 -19.63 10.62
CA LEU A 11 -4.55 -19.66 11.85
C LEU A 11 -3.91 -20.53 12.92
N ALA A 12 -3.80 -20.02 14.15
CA ALA A 12 -3.36 -20.79 15.32
C ALA A 12 -4.50 -21.60 15.94
N PHE A 13 -4.19 -22.79 16.46
CA PHE A 13 -5.07 -23.55 17.33
C PHE A 13 -4.73 -23.33 18.81
N GLY A 14 -5.74 -22.98 19.62
CA GLY A 14 -5.65 -23.12 21.07
C GLY A 14 -5.74 -24.59 21.44
N LEU A 15 -4.80 -25.10 22.25
CA LEU A 15 -4.86 -26.43 22.83
C LEU A 15 -6.09 -26.56 23.75
N GLY A 16 -7.23 -26.91 23.16
CA GLY A 16 -8.39 -27.42 23.88
C GLY A 16 -8.05 -28.78 24.47
N GLN A 17 -8.16 -28.87 25.79
CA GLN A 17 -7.85 -30.05 26.61
C GLN A 17 -8.50 -31.34 26.08
N ALA A 18 -7.70 -32.40 25.98
CA ALA A 18 -8.17 -33.79 26.01
C ALA A 18 -7.69 -34.45 27.33
N PRO A 19 -8.49 -35.32 27.98
CA PRO A 19 -8.25 -35.74 29.36
C PRO A 19 -7.21 -36.87 29.51
N THR A 20 -6.22 -36.60 30.38
CA THR A 20 -5.60 -37.38 31.48
C THR A 20 -5.29 -38.91 31.39
N GLN A 21 -3.99 -39.23 31.65
CA GLN A 21 -3.34 -40.42 32.30
C GLN A 21 -3.23 -41.77 31.53
N ALA A 22 -2.16 -42.61 31.60
CA ALA A 22 -1.00 -42.77 32.51
C ALA A 22 0.16 -43.64 31.90
N GLN A 23 1.37 -43.58 32.53
CA GLN A 23 2.48 -44.59 32.67
C GLN A 23 3.28 -45.05 31.41
N GLY A 24 4.62 -45.25 31.36
CA GLY A 24 5.76 -45.16 32.29
C GLY A 24 7.08 -45.70 31.65
N THR A 25 8.25 -45.40 32.27
CA THR A 25 9.61 -46.04 32.13
C THR A 25 10.41 -45.81 30.82
N ALA A 26 11.75 -45.63 30.72
CA ALA A 26 12.94 -45.58 31.58
C ALA A 26 14.14 -44.93 30.81
N ILE A 27 15.22 -44.55 31.52
CA ILE A 27 16.54 -44.01 31.08
C ILE A 27 17.58 -45.19 31.10
N PRO A 28 18.63 -45.33 30.24
CA PRO A 28 19.93 -44.62 30.43
C PRO A 28 20.96 -44.39 29.28
N ALA A 29 21.69 -43.27 29.43
CA ALA A 29 23.15 -42.99 29.41
C ALA A 29 24.11 -43.22 28.20
N GLU A 30 24.91 -42.14 27.97
CA GLU A 30 26.37 -42.01 27.67
C GLU A 30 27.00 -42.38 26.30
N LYS A 31 27.67 -41.39 25.67
CA LYS A 31 29.16 -41.29 25.61
C LYS A 31 29.68 -39.99 24.96
N GLU A 32 30.93 -39.71 25.28
CA GLU A 32 31.65 -38.43 25.37
C GLU A 32 32.53 -38.08 24.12
N PRO A 33 33.37 -37.00 24.10
CA PRO A 33 33.53 -36.05 22.98
C PRO A 33 34.79 -36.25 22.12
N ILE A 34 34.91 -35.45 21.03
CA ILE A 34 36.18 -35.29 20.29
C ILE A 34 36.43 -33.80 20.04
N ALA A 35 37.57 -33.32 20.52
CA ALA A 35 38.19 -32.05 20.17
C ALA A 35 39.14 -32.22 18.98
N ILE A 36 39.25 -31.21 18.12
CA ILE A 36 40.44 -31.01 17.27
C ILE A 36 40.66 -29.52 17.06
N ASP A 37 41.81 -29.10 17.58
CA ASP A 37 42.45 -27.80 17.42
C ASP A 37 43.32 -27.80 16.14
N SER A 38 43.55 -26.59 15.62
CA SER A 38 44.53 -26.16 14.61
C SER A 38 44.30 -26.48 13.12
N LEU A 39 43.99 -25.43 12.34
CA LEU A 39 44.75 -24.98 11.16
C LEU A 39 44.37 -23.51 10.83
N THR A 40 45.39 -22.68 10.69
CA THR A 40 45.41 -21.21 10.54
C THR A 40 45.02 -20.70 9.13
N PRO A 41 44.86 -19.38 8.91
CA PRO A 41 43.97 -18.82 7.91
C PRO A 41 44.65 -18.58 6.56
N GLU A 42 43.99 -19.00 5.48
CA GLU A 42 44.24 -18.46 4.14
C GLU A 42 42.99 -17.75 3.60
N THR A 43 43.25 -16.67 2.88
CA THR A 43 42.42 -15.52 2.54
C THR A 43 41.05 -15.77 1.87
N PRO A 44 40.12 -14.79 2.02
CA PRO A 44 38.68 -14.98 1.78
C PRO A 44 38.32 -14.95 0.29
N ILE A 45 37.59 -15.98 -0.15
CA ILE A 45 36.94 -15.98 -1.47
C ILE A 45 35.58 -15.29 -1.36
N ASN A 46 35.53 -14.10 -1.96
CA ASN A 46 34.37 -13.30 -2.38
C ASN A 46 33.38 -12.80 -1.31
N ASP A 47 33.70 -11.60 -0.84
CA ASP A 47 32.85 -10.59 -0.20
C ASP A 47 31.36 -10.62 -0.60
N PRO A 48 30.45 -11.06 0.31
CA PRO A 48 29.00 -10.96 0.15
C PRO A 48 28.50 -9.50 0.01
N LYS A 49 29.35 -8.49 0.24
CA LYS A 49 29.01 -7.07 0.10
C LYS A 49 29.16 -6.53 -1.32
N LYS A 50 29.49 -7.36 -2.32
CA LYS A 50 29.52 -6.94 -3.74
C LYS A 50 28.31 -7.35 -4.57
N GLY A 51 27.35 -8.10 -4.01
CA GLY A 51 26.10 -8.50 -4.69
C GLY A 51 24.88 -7.61 -4.42
N PHE A 52 25.02 -6.58 -3.59
CA PHE A 52 23.89 -5.74 -3.11
C PHE A 52 24.14 -4.23 -3.21
N LYS A 53 25.25 -3.80 -3.84
CA LYS A 53 25.65 -2.38 -3.87
C LYS A 53 24.78 -1.48 -4.75
N ASP A 54 23.90 -2.04 -5.59
CA ASP A 54 23.05 -1.27 -6.50
C ASP A 54 21.54 -1.37 -6.19
N LEU A 55 21.15 -2.01 -5.07
CA LEU A 55 19.75 -2.16 -4.66
C LEU A 55 19.25 -1.05 -3.74
N PHE A 56 20.14 -0.19 -3.25
CA PHE A 56 19.81 1.01 -2.49
C PHE A 56 20.88 2.06 -2.83
N THR A 57 20.63 2.90 -3.83
CA THR A 57 21.36 4.17 -3.88
C THR A 57 21.13 4.85 -2.53
N GLU A 58 22.20 5.11 -1.78
CA GLU A 58 22.20 5.88 -0.53
C GLU A 58 21.57 7.24 -0.81
N GLY A 59 20.24 7.32 -0.70
CA GLY A 59 19.50 8.56 -0.73
C GLY A 59 19.47 9.10 0.69
N ALA A 60 20.06 10.27 0.87
CA ALA A 60 20.05 10.99 2.13
C ALA A 60 18.61 11.16 2.66
N ASP A 61 18.44 11.12 3.98
CA ASP A 61 17.20 11.59 4.61
C ASP A 61 17.01 13.07 4.23
N VAL A 62 15.99 13.36 3.43
CA VAL A 62 15.60 14.74 3.12
C VAL A 62 14.56 15.14 4.16
N ASP A 63 14.95 15.97 5.13
CA ASP A 63 14.06 16.46 6.20
C ASP A 63 13.32 15.33 6.95
N GLY A 64 13.96 14.17 7.16
CA GLY A 64 13.38 13.02 7.88
C GLY A 64 12.51 12.08 7.03
N ILE A 65 12.51 12.24 5.70
CA ILE A 65 11.82 11.37 4.74
C ILE A 65 12.80 10.32 4.21
N SER A 66 12.49 9.04 4.37
CA SER A 66 13.33 7.96 3.84
C SER A 66 13.08 7.78 2.35
N VAL A 67 13.99 8.25 1.50
CA VAL A 67 13.89 8.11 0.03
C VAL A 67 14.34 6.74 -0.49
N LYS A 68 14.64 5.79 0.40
CA LYS A 68 15.27 4.48 0.12
C LYS A 68 14.51 3.63 -0.90
N HIS A 69 13.21 3.85 -1.06
CA HIS A 69 12.34 3.12 -2.00
C HIS A 69 11.72 4.01 -3.09
N LEU A 70 12.20 5.25 -3.21
CA LEU A 70 11.66 6.19 -4.18
C LEU A 70 12.27 5.90 -5.56
N ASN A 71 11.42 5.84 -6.60
CA ASN A 71 11.92 5.68 -7.96
C ASN A 71 12.88 6.85 -8.31
N PRO A 72 14.07 6.60 -8.89
CA PRO A 72 15.04 7.66 -9.22
C PRO A 72 14.47 8.79 -10.07
N ARG A 73 13.47 8.50 -10.92
CA ARG A 73 12.79 9.49 -11.79
C ARG A 73 11.83 10.42 -11.04
N ALA A 74 11.59 10.17 -9.77
CA ALA A 74 10.75 10.98 -8.89
C ALA A 74 11.54 11.79 -7.87
N ILE A 75 12.80 11.42 -7.56
CA ILE A 75 13.61 12.02 -6.48
C ILE A 75 13.62 13.56 -6.57
N SER A 76 14.11 14.12 -7.68
CA SER A 76 14.21 15.58 -7.83
C SER A 76 12.87 16.30 -7.73
N PHE A 77 11.79 15.67 -8.23
CA PHE A 77 10.44 16.23 -8.09
C PHE A 77 9.97 16.21 -6.63
N VAL A 78 10.19 15.10 -5.93
CA VAL A 78 9.79 14.93 -4.53
C VAL A 78 10.55 15.92 -3.65
N GLU A 79 11.86 16.05 -3.81
CA GLU A 79 12.68 17.02 -3.09
C GLU A 79 12.16 18.46 -3.27
N ASP A 80 11.93 18.86 -4.53
CA ASP A 80 11.37 20.17 -4.86
C ASP A 80 9.98 20.38 -4.26
N TYR A 81 9.14 19.33 -4.29
CA TYR A 81 7.78 19.39 -3.78
C TYR A 81 7.75 19.48 -2.26
N VAL A 82 8.55 18.66 -1.56
CA VAL A 82 8.74 18.70 -0.10
C VAL A 82 9.21 20.08 0.32
N LYS A 83 10.25 20.62 -0.33
CA LYS A 83 10.75 21.97 -0.04
C LYS A 83 9.69 23.05 -0.19
N LYS A 84 8.81 22.93 -1.20
CA LYS A 84 7.77 23.94 -1.50
C LYS A 84 6.50 23.77 -0.65
N GLN A 85 6.13 22.54 -0.32
CA GLN A 85 4.81 22.21 0.26
C GLN A 85 4.87 21.58 1.65
N GLY A 86 6.04 21.14 2.13
CA GLY A 86 6.22 20.37 3.36
C GLY A 86 5.53 21.00 4.57
N LYS A 87 5.82 22.28 4.85
CA LYS A 87 5.17 23.02 5.95
C LYS A 87 3.64 23.00 5.87
N LYS A 88 3.08 23.21 4.68
CA LYS A 88 1.63 23.19 4.47
C LYS A 88 1.05 21.79 4.69
N MET A 89 1.76 20.76 4.24
CA MET A 89 1.36 19.37 4.44
C MET A 89 1.42 18.95 5.91
N GLU A 90 2.41 19.42 6.67
CA GLU A 90 2.47 19.22 8.12
C GLU A 90 1.30 19.89 8.85
N GLU A 91 0.92 21.10 8.44
CA GLU A 91 -0.28 21.76 8.97
C GLU A 91 -1.52 20.93 8.68
N ILE A 92 -1.70 20.47 7.43
CA ILE A 92 -2.80 19.57 7.04
C ILE A 92 -2.77 18.28 7.87
N LYS A 93 -1.61 17.69 8.13
CA LYS A 93 -1.48 16.49 8.96
C LYS A 93 -2.00 16.72 10.38
N LYS A 94 -1.77 17.91 10.96
CA LYS A 94 -2.23 18.28 12.30
C LYS A 94 -3.74 18.47 12.38
N TRP A 95 -4.32 19.28 11.50
CA TRP A 95 -5.76 19.60 11.58
C TRP A 95 -6.66 18.61 10.83
N GLY A 96 -6.11 17.90 9.84
CA GLY A 96 -6.84 17.02 8.93
C GLY A 96 -7.27 15.69 9.53
N LYS A 97 -6.79 15.34 10.74
CA LYS A 97 -7.02 14.02 11.36
C LYS A 97 -8.49 13.56 11.34
N PRO A 98 -9.49 14.37 11.75
CA PRO A 98 -10.89 13.93 11.75
C PRO A 98 -11.41 13.57 10.34
N TYR A 99 -10.92 14.27 9.31
CA TYR A 99 -11.27 14.00 7.91
C TYR A 99 -10.58 12.73 7.43
N PHE A 100 -9.30 12.53 7.77
CA PHE A 100 -8.59 11.31 7.45
C PHE A 100 -9.24 10.09 8.08
N ASP A 101 -9.62 10.14 9.35
CA ASP A 101 -10.30 9.01 10.02
C ASP A 101 -11.62 8.63 9.32
N MET A 102 -12.40 9.64 8.89
CA MET A 102 -13.64 9.42 8.14
C MET A 102 -13.35 8.83 6.74
N ILE A 103 -12.37 9.38 6.02
CA ILE A 103 -12.00 8.89 4.69
C ILE A 103 -11.49 7.46 4.78
N ASP A 104 -10.65 7.13 5.77
CA ASP A 104 -10.12 5.79 5.99
C ASP A 104 -11.26 4.78 6.14
N GLY A 105 -12.26 5.10 6.99
CA GLY A 105 -13.44 4.25 7.15
C GLY A 105 -14.18 3.99 5.83
N VAL A 106 -14.33 4.99 4.96
CA VAL A 106 -14.97 4.82 3.66
C VAL A 106 -14.08 4.03 2.70
N LEU A 107 -12.79 4.36 2.56
CA LEU A 107 -11.88 3.67 1.64
C LEU A 107 -11.76 2.19 1.99
N MET A 108 -11.63 1.86 3.27
CA MET A 108 -11.59 0.48 3.76
C MET A 108 -12.86 -0.30 3.43
N GLN A 109 -14.05 0.30 3.56
CA GLN A 109 -15.32 -0.34 3.17
C GLN A 109 -15.36 -0.73 1.68
N HIS A 110 -14.61 -0.02 0.83
CA HIS A 110 -14.54 -0.32 -0.60
C HIS A 110 -13.36 -1.22 -0.99
N GLY A 111 -12.47 -1.56 -0.05
CA GLY A 111 -11.23 -2.29 -0.30
C GLY A 111 -10.19 -1.44 -1.03
N ILE A 112 -10.15 -0.14 -0.71
CA ILE A 112 -9.18 0.82 -1.25
C ILE A 112 -8.15 1.12 -0.15
N PRO A 113 -6.84 1.15 -0.48
CA PRO A 113 -5.80 1.55 0.46
C PRO A 113 -6.09 2.94 1.04
N LYS A 114 -5.95 3.08 2.36
CA LYS A 114 -6.27 4.31 3.09
C LYS A 114 -5.46 5.51 2.58
N GLU A 115 -4.26 5.28 2.08
CA GLU A 115 -3.33 6.29 1.58
C GLU A 115 -3.86 6.97 0.31
N MET A 116 -4.84 6.38 -0.37
CA MET A 116 -5.55 7.05 -1.48
C MET A 116 -6.29 8.33 -1.03
N LYS A 117 -6.49 8.54 0.28
CA LYS A 117 -6.95 9.82 0.85
C LYS A 117 -6.08 11.01 0.45
N TYR A 118 -4.82 10.80 0.11
CA TYR A 118 -3.91 11.87 -0.31
C TYR A 118 -4.28 12.48 -1.66
N LEU A 119 -5.13 11.82 -2.46
CA LEU A 119 -5.77 12.48 -3.59
C LEU A 119 -6.58 13.71 -3.14
N ALA A 120 -7.39 13.60 -2.09
CA ALA A 120 -8.14 14.75 -1.57
C ALA A 120 -7.21 15.88 -1.04
N VAL A 121 -6.00 15.52 -0.57
CA VAL A 121 -4.98 16.50 -0.16
C VAL A 121 -4.42 17.23 -1.37
N ILE A 122 -3.99 16.54 -2.42
CA ILE A 122 -3.38 17.18 -3.59
C ILE A 122 -4.40 17.89 -4.49
N GLU A 123 -5.67 17.47 -4.45
CA GLU A 123 -6.76 18.06 -5.23
C GLU A 123 -7.25 19.39 -4.62
N SER A 124 -7.45 19.44 -3.31
CA SER A 124 -8.09 20.60 -2.67
C SER A 124 -7.49 21.02 -1.34
N HIS A 125 -6.48 20.31 -0.83
CA HIS A 125 -6.04 20.41 0.57
C HIS A 125 -7.20 20.15 1.53
N LEU A 126 -8.02 19.12 1.23
CA LEU A 126 -9.18 18.71 2.01
C LEU A 126 -10.32 19.77 2.07
N GLN A 127 -10.30 20.78 1.20
CA GLN A 127 -11.28 21.87 1.20
C GLN A 127 -12.61 21.49 0.55
N VAL A 128 -13.69 21.70 1.29
CA VAL A 128 -15.05 21.30 0.91
C VAL A 128 -15.64 22.15 -0.21
N TYR A 129 -15.29 23.43 -0.24
CA TYR A 129 -15.83 24.40 -1.20
C TYR A 129 -14.82 24.79 -2.28
N ALA A 130 -13.75 24.00 -2.45
CA ALA A 130 -12.78 24.24 -3.51
C ALA A 130 -13.43 24.11 -4.88
N VAL A 131 -13.17 25.08 -5.76
CA VAL A 131 -13.66 25.10 -7.14
C VAL A 131 -12.48 25.38 -8.08
N SER A 132 -12.22 24.48 -9.03
CA SER A 132 -11.20 24.72 -10.06
C SER A 132 -11.75 25.60 -11.18
N TRP A 133 -10.84 26.19 -11.95
CA TRP A 133 -11.18 26.94 -13.16
C TRP A 133 -11.92 26.09 -14.21
N ALA A 134 -11.69 24.77 -14.22
CA ALA A 134 -12.35 23.84 -15.12
C ALA A 134 -13.74 23.37 -14.60
N GLY A 135 -14.11 23.75 -13.37
CA GLY A 135 -15.40 23.41 -12.75
C GLY A 135 -15.39 22.13 -11.92
N ALA A 136 -14.21 21.63 -11.54
CA ALA A 136 -14.08 20.59 -10.52
C ALA A 136 -14.44 21.16 -9.14
N VAL A 137 -15.14 20.39 -8.31
CA VAL A 137 -15.63 20.88 -7.00
C VAL A 137 -15.37 19.88 -5.90
N GLY A 138 -15.14 20.40 -4.69
CA GLY A 138 -15.15 19.65 -3.46
C GLY A 138 -13.79 19.08 -3.06
N PRO A 139 -13.76 18.27 -1.98
CA PRO A 139 -12.52 17.76 -1.43
C PRO A 139 -11.78 16.86 -2.45
N TRP A 140 -12.55 16.15 -3.27
CA TRP A 140 -12.08 15.21 -4.29
C TRP A 140 -12.00 15.79 -5.71
N GLN A 141 -12.26 17.10 -5.87
CA GLN A 141 -12.26 17.82 -7.15
C GLN A 141 -12.96 17.06 -8.29
N PHE A 142 -14.21 16.65 -8.06
CA PHE A 142 -14.95 15.96 -9.12
C PHE A 142 -15.45 16.93 -10.18
N MET A 143 -15.23 16.57 -11.45
CA MET A 143 -15.98 17.15 -12.57
C MET A 143 -17.46 16.76 -12.50
N PRO A 144 -18.41 17.63 -12.93
CA PRO A 144 -19.84 17.37 -12.78
C PRO A 144 -20.31 16.06 -13.41
N ALA A 145 -19.77 15.70 -14.59
CA ALA A 145 -20.14 14.47 -15.28
C ALA A 145 -19.70 13.22 -14.50
N THR A 146 -18.47 13.20 -14.00
CA THR A 146 -17.93 12.10 -13.19
C THR A 146 -18.68 11.98 -11.87
N ALA A 147 -18.94 13.10 -11.19
CA ALA A 147 -19.73 13.13 -9.96
C ALA A 147 -21.11 12.45 -10.14
N ARG A 148 -21.84 12.84 -11.19
CA ARG A 148 -23.14 12.23 -11.51
C ARG A 148 -23.04 10.75 -11.84
N ARG A 149 -22.03 10.34 -12.63
CA ARG A 149 -21.79 8.92 -12.92
C ARG A 149 -21.55 8.12 -11.64
N MET A 150 -20.86 8.73 -10.67
CA MET A 150 -20.59 8.12 -9.37
C MET A 150 -21.75 8.25 -8.37
N GLY A 151 -22.93 8.75 -8.79
CA GLY A 151 -24.15 8.78 -7.99
C GLY A 151 -24.34 10.03 -7.13
N LEU A 152 -23.57 11.11 -7.37
CA LEU A 152 -23.80 12.41 -6.73
C LEU A 152 -24.84 13.22 -7.50
N ARG A 153 -25.70 13.93 -6.78
CA ARG A 153 -26.56 14.97 -7.35
C ARG A 153 -25.76 16.24 -7.56
N VAL A 154 -25.69 16.68 -8.82
CA VAL A 154 -25.06 17.95 -9.22
C VAL A 154 -26.01 18.69 -10.15
N ASN A 155 -26.70 19.69 -9.63
CA ASN A 155 -27.63 20.58 -10.33
C ASN A 155 -27.68 21.97 -9.67
N ASN A 156 -28.50 22.88 -10.20
CA ASN A 156 -28.56 24.27 -9.74
C ASN A 156 -28.99 24.46 -8.27
N ALA A 157 -29.67 23.47 -7.67
CA ALA A 157 -30.15 23.55 -6.30
C ALA A 157 -29.25 22.81 -5.30
N VAL A 158 -28.57 21.74 -5.74
CA VAL A 158 -27.76 20.87 -4.89
C VAL A 158 -26.50 20.44 -5.64
N ASP A 159 -25.35 20.60 -4.98
CA ASP A 159 -24.07 20.07 -5.43
C ASP A 159 -23.43 19.19 -4.35
N GLU A 160 -23.71 17.89 -4.40
CA GLU A 160 -23.20 16.92 -3.42
C GLU A 160 -21.69 16.65 -3.55
N ARG A 161 -20.99 17.32 -4.49
CA ARG A 161 -19.52 17.34 -4.49
C ARG A 161 -18.97 18.06 -3.26
N THR A 162 -19.73 18.99 -2.68
CA THR A 162 -19.37 19.67 -1.42
C THR A 162 -19.83 18.91 -0.17
N ASP A 163 -20.53 17.79 -0.32
CA ASP A 163 -20.81 16.91 0.82
C ASP A 163 -19.60 15.99 1.01
N TYR A 164 -18.89 16.14 2.13
CA TYR A 164 -17.63 15.44 2.37
C TYR A 164 -17.81 13.91 2.35
N TYR A 165 -18.83 13.40 3.03
CA TYR A 165 -19.06 11.97 3.14
C TYR A 165 -19.53 11.38 1.80
N LYS A 166 -20.51 12.02 1.15
CA LYS A 166 -21.03 11.55 -0.15
C LYS A 166 -19.95 11.61 -1.24
N SER A 167 -19.20 12.70 -1.31
CA SER A 167 -18.11 12.84 -2.29
C SER A 167 -16.99 11.82 -2.03
N THR A 168 -16.70 11.48 -0.78
CA THR A 168 -15.75 10.40 -0.44
C THR A 168 -16.27 9.01 -0.85
N GLN A 169 -17.55 8.74 -0.64
CA GLN A 169 -18.18 7.51 -1.14
C GLN A 169 -18.12 7.43 -2.68
N ALA A 170 -18.30 8.54 -3.38
CA ALA A 170 -18.15 8.63 -4.83
C ALA A 170 -16.69 8.43 -5.29
N ALA A 171 -15.72 9.01 -4.57
CA ALA A 171 -14.30 8.82 -4.81
C ALA A 171 -13.89 7.35 -4.66
N ALA A 172 -14.31 6.69 -3.58
CA ALA A 172 -14.03 5.28 -3.36
C ALA A 172 -14.58 4.39 -4.49
N ARG A 173 -15.80 4.66 -4.97
CA ARG A 173 -16.37 3.97 -6.15
C ARG A 173 -15.54 4.21 -7.40
N TYR A 174 -15.13 5.45 -7.65
CA TYR A 174 -14.36 5.78 -8.85
C TYR A 174 -12.97 5.15 -8.83
N LEU A 175 -12.27 5.20 -7.69
CA LEU A 175 -10.99 4.55 -7.49
C LEU A 175 -11.08 3.04 -7.70
N LYS A 176 -12.15 2.42 -7.21
CA LYS A 176 -12.42 0.99 -7.43
C LYS A 176 -12.65 0.65 -8.91
N GLU A 177 -13.40 1.47 -9.64
CA GLU A 177 -13.60 1.34 -11.09
C GLU A 177 -12.26 1.43 -11.83
N LEU A 178 -11.46 2.45 -11.53
CA LEU A 178 -10.14 2.64 -12.14
C LEU A 178 -9.19 1.49 -11.81
N TYR A 179 -9.16 1.03 -10.55
CA TYR A 179 -8.31 -0.08 -10.14
C TYR A 179 -8.72 -1.39 -10.85
N GLY A 180 -10.01 -1.60 -11.10
CA GLY A 180 -10.49 -2.72 -11.90
C GLY A 180 -10.02 -2.72 -13.36
N ILE A 181 -9.64 -1.55 -13.91
CA ILE A 181 -9.10 -1.40 -15.27
C ILE A 181 -7.57 -1.56 -15.27
N TYR A 182 -6.91 -0.93 -14.29
CA TYR A 182 -5.46 -0.79 -14.33
C TYR A 182 -4.71 -1.84 -13.51
N GLU A 183 -5.28 -2.27 -12.39
CA GLU A 183 -4.64 -3.11 -11.36
C GLU A 183 -3.26 -2.58 -10.94
N ASP A 184 -3.10 -1.25 -10.96
CA ASP A 184 -1.86 -0.52 -10.68
C ASP A 184 -2.24 0.86 -10.13
N TRP A 185 -1.83 1.18 -8.91
CA TRP A 185 -2.23 2.42 -8.24
C TRP A 185 -1.66 3.67 -8.91
N LEU A 186 -0.45 3.62 -9.47
CA LEU A 186 0.15 4.75 -10.17
C LEU A 186 -0.65 5.09 -11.43
N LEU A 187 -1.13 4.07 -12.16
CA LEU A 187 -2.01 4.28 -13.30
C LEU A 187 -3.42 4.75 -12.89
N VAL A 188 -3.93 4.28 -11.75
CA VAL A 188 -5.19 4.79 -11.18
C VAL A 188 -5.08 6.28 -10.87
N ILE A 189 -3.99 6.71 -10.22
CA ILE A 189 -3.75 8.12 -9.90
C ILE A 189 -3.63 8.96 -11.18
N ALA A 190 -2.91 8.46 -12.19
CA ALA A 190 -2.82 9.13 -13.50
C ALA A 190 -4.19 9.26 -14.17
N ALA A 191 -5.02 8.22 -14.11
CA ALA A 191 -6.36 8.20 -14.70
C ALA A 191 -7.39 8.99 -13.90
N TYR A 192 -7.19 9.17 -12.59
CA TYR A 192 -8.04 9.99 -11.74
C TYR A 192 -7.97 11.46 -12.20
N ASN A 193 -6.75 11.98 -12.39
CA ASN A 193 -6.52 13.34 -12.87
C ASN A 193 -6.74 13.48 -14.39
N GLY A 194 -6.04 12.67 -15.19
CA GLY A 194 -6.01 12.81 -16.65
C GLY A 194 -7.17 12.14 -17.38
N GLY A 195 -7.98 11.34 -16.67
CA GLY A 195 -9.01 10.50 -17.28
C GLY A 195 -8.46 9.20 -17.89
N PRO A 196 -9.25 8.13 -17.94
CA PRO A 196 -8.81 6.82 -18.44
C PRO A 196 -8.48 6.82 -19.94
N GLY A 197 -9.08 7.71 -20.73
CA GLY A 197 -8.78 7.83 -22.16
C GLY A 197 -7.32 8.20 -22.44
N ASN A 198 -6.78 9.16 -21.66
CA ASN A 198 -5.39 9.61 -21.79
C ASN A 198 -4.41 8.52 -21.37
N VAL A 199 -4.68 7.83 -20.26
CA VAL A 199 -3.84 6.72 -19.81
C VAL A 199 -3.85 5.56 -20.80
N ASN A 200 -5.03 5.17 -21.31
CA ASN A 200 -5.14 4.14 -22.34
C ASN A 200 -4.42 4.52 -23.64
N SER A 201 -4.44 5.80 -24.03
CA SER A 201 -3.66 6.30 -25.17
C SER A 201 -2.16 6.19 -24.92
N ALA A 202 -1.69 6.58 -23.73
CA ALA A 202 -0.29 6.47 -23.34
C ALA A 202 0.19 5.02 -23.33
N ILE A 203 -0.60 4.08 -22.79
CA ILE A 203 -0.30 2.63 -22.82
C ILE A 203 -0.13 2.14 -24.26
N ARG A 204 -1.04 2.51 -25.18
CA ARG A 204 -0.93 2.10 -26.59
C ARG A 204 0.32 2.67 -27.27
N ARG A 205 0.66 3.92 -27.00
CA ARG A 205 1.80 4.62 -27.62
C ARG A 205 3.15 4.16 -27.05
N SER A 206 3.21 3.81 -25.77
CA SER A 206 4.42 3.35 -25.11
C SER A 206 4.67 1.85 -25.27
N GLY A 207 3.61 1.07 -25.52
CA GLY A 207 3.66 -0.40 -25.48
C GLY A 207 3.86 -0.96 -24.08
N SER A 208 3.66 -0.16 -23.02
CA SER A 208 3.94 -0.53 -21.63
C SER A 208 2.82 -0.12 -20.69
N ARG A 209 2.64 -0.90 -19.61
CA ARG A 209 1.77 -0.58 -18.48
C ARG A 209 2.54 -0.12 -17.24
N ASP A 210 3.85 -0.04 -17.33
CA ASP A 210 4.68 0.57 -16.29
C ASP A 210 4.53 2.09 -16.36
N PHE A 211 4.14 2.71 -15.24
CA PHE A 211 3.96 4.17 -15.16
C PHE A 211 5.23 4.92 -15.58
N TRP A 212 6.39 4.48 -15.07
CA TRP A 212 7.65 5.19 -15.30
C TRP A 212 8.07 5.20 -16.78
N THR A 213 7.69 4.16 -17.53
CA THR A 213 7.90 4.03 -18.97
C THR A 213 6.89 4.88 -19.75
N LEU A 214 5.60 4.78 -19.41
CA LEU A 214 4.55 5.45 -20.19
C LEU A 214 4.36 6.94 -19.84
N GLN A 215 4.94 7.44 -18.75
CA GLN A 215 4.77 8.83 -18.31
C GLN A 215 5.12 9.86 -19.39
N ASN A 216 6.03 9.53 -20.32
CA ASN A 216 6.44 10.40 -21.42
C ASN A 216 5.34 10.59 -22.49
N TYR A 217 4.29 9.77 -22.43
CA TYR A 217 3.15 9.80 -23.35
C TYR A 217 1.88 10.35 -22.67
N LEU A 218 1.96 10.67 -21.36
CA LEU A 218 0.90 11.33 -20.60
C LEU A 218 0.99 12.86 -20.71
N PRO A 219 -0.12 13.58 -20.53
CA PRO A 219 -0.09 15.01 -20.27
C PRO A 219 0.83 15.37 -19.10
N GLU A 220 1.49 16.53 -19.19
CA GLU A 220 2.41 17.04 -18.16
C GLU A 220 1.74 17.08 -16.78
N GLU A 221 0.49 17.56 -16.73
CA GLU A 221 -0.29 17.62 -15.51
C GLU A 221 -0.47 16.23 -14.88
N SER A 222 -0.85 15.22 -15.67
CA SER A 222 -1.15 13.88 -15.16
C SER A 222 0.08 13.13 -14.68
N LYS A 223 1.23 13.24 -15.39
CA LYS A 223 2.47 12.62 -14.89
C LYS A 223 2.96 13.32 -13.62
N ASN A 224 2.81 14.64 -13.52
CA ASN A 224 3.18 15.38 -12.32
C ASN A 224 2.19 15.11 -11.18
N HIS A 225 0.93 14.83 -11.46
CA HIS A 225 -0.07 14.48 -10.46
C HIS A 225 0.30 13.19 -9.72
N VAL A 226 0.79 12.16 -10.43
CA VAL A 226 1.33 10.95 -9.80
C VAL A 226 2.54 11.27 -8.91
N LYS A 227 3.48 12.09 -9.39
CA LYS A 227 4.65 12.47 -8.58
C LYS A 227 4.27 13.31 -7.35
N LYS A 228 3.26 14.18 -7.45
CA LYS A 228 2.68 14.91 -6.31
C LYS A 228 2.10 13.94 -5.28
N PHE A 229 1.32 12.95 -5.73
CA PHE A 229 0.78 11.94 -4.84
C PHE A 229 1.89 11.18 -4.09
N ILE A 230 2.92 10.72 -4.81
CA ILE A 230 4.07 10.05 -4.20
C ILE A 230 4.73 10.98 -3.17
N ALA A 231 5.03 12.23 -3.52
CA ALA A 231 5.62 13.19 -2.58
C ALA A 231 4.74 13.40 -1.33
N THR A 232 3.44 13.60 -1.50
CA THR A 232 2.50 13.75 -0.38
C THR A 232 2.45 12.50 0.49
N HIS A 233 2.46 11.31 -0.11
CA HIS A 233 2.50 10.05 0.63
C HIS A 233 3.74 9.97 1.53
N TYR A 234 4.92 10.25 0.98
CA TYR A 234 6.17 10.25 1.75
C TYR A 234 6.21 11.31 2.85
N ILE A 235 5.65 12.51 2.63
CA ILE A 235 5.54 13.52 3.69
C ILE A 235 4.61 13.04 4.82
N MET A 236 3.53 12.36 4.46
CA MET A 236 2.50 11.97 5.42
C MET A 236 2.88 10.72 6.21
N GLU A 237 3.51 9.73 5.57
CA GLU A 237 3.83 8.43 6.18
C GLU A 237 5.33 8.29 6.53
N GLY A 238 6.22 9.12 5.97
CA GLY A 238 7.68 9.07 6.19
C GLY A 238 8.42 8.10 5.26
N GLU A 239 7.69 7.16 4.66
CA GLU A 239 8.19 6.18 3.70
C GLU A 239 7.19 5.96 2.55
N GLY A 240 7.55 5.11 1.58
CA GLY A 240 6.65 4.68 0.51
C GLY A 240 5.78 3.51 0.93
N GLY A 241 4.80 3.17 0.10
CA GLY A 241 3.88 2.06 0.34
C GLY A 241 3.30 1.50 -0.95
N ILE A 242 2.35 0.56 -0.85
CA ILE A 242 1.79 -0.14 -2.02
C ILE A 242 1.18 0.82 -3.08
N THR A 243 0.74 2.01 -2.66
CA THR A 243 0.18 3.05 -3.55
C THR A 243 1.23 3.88 -4.28
N THR A 244 2.51 3.77 -3.91
CA THR A 244 3.63 4.49 -4.56
C THR A 244 4.49 3.58 -5.45
N LEU A 245 4.11 2.31 -5.58
CA LEU A 245 4.82 1.28 -6.33
C LEU A 245 4.09 0.96 -7.64
N THR A 246 4.86 0.59 -8.66
CA THR A 246 4.34 -0.05 -9.88
C THR A 246 3.73 -1.41 -9.54
N LYS A 247 2.93 -1.98 -10.44
CA LYS A 247 2.35 -3.31 -10.27
C LYS A 247 3.40 -4.41 -10.00
N SER A 248 4.55 -4.37 -10.68
CA SER A 248 5.64 -5.34 -10.45
C SER A 248 6.25 -5.17 -9.07
N GLU A 249 6.62 -3.94 -8.70
CA GLU A 249 7.21 -3.62 -7.39
C GLU A 249 6.22 -3.95 -6.26
N ALA A 250 4.93 -3.67 -6.43
CA ALA A 250 3.89 -4.04 -5.47
C ALA A 250 3.68 -5.56 -5.35
N GLY A 251 4.01 -6.32 -6.39
CA GLY A 251 4.03 -7.79 -6.35
C GLY A 251 5.18 -8.30 -5.49
N GLU A 252 6.37 -7.74 -5.67
CA GLU A 252 7.58 -8.06 -4.88
C GLU A 252 7.42 -7.64 -3.43
N TYR A 253 6.92 -6.42 -3.17
CA TYR A 253 6.64 -5.92 -1.82
C TYR A 253 5.71 -6.87 -1.04
N ARG A 254 4.64 -7.36 -1.68
CA ARG A 254 3.72 -8.34 -1.07
C ARG A 254 4.40 -9.68 -0.78
N GLN A 255 5.29 -10.13 -1.66
CA GLN A 255 6.04 -11.37 -1.43
C GLN A 255 7.05 -11.23 -0.29
N LEU A 256 7.77 -10.11 -0.21
CA LEU A 256 8.70 -9.80 0.87
C LEU A 256 7.98 -9.63 2.21
N ALA A 257 6.83 -8.94 2.23
CA ALA A 257 6.00 -8.83 3.41
C ALA A 257 5.49 -10.20 3.87
N ALA A 258 5.09 -11.08 2.96
CA ALA A 258 4.70 -12.45 3.30
C ALA A 258 5.87 -13.32 3.81
N ALA A 259 7.10 -13.04 3.35
CA ALA A 259 8.31 -13.77 3.75
C ALA A 259 8.88 -13.30 5.10
N ASN A 260 9.12 -12.00 5.27
CA ASN A 260 9.74 -11.40 6.46
C ASN A 260 8.91 -11.58 7.74
N ASN A 261 7.60 -11.75 7.58
CA ASN A 261 6.73 -11.88 8.73
C ASN A 261 6.52 -13.31 9.22
N ARG A 262 7.15 -14.29 8.56
CA ARG A 262 7.37 -15.60 9.17
C ARG A 262 8.45 -15.55 10.24
N ASP A 263 9.29 -14.51 10.29
CA ASP A 263 10.39 -14.45 11.25
C ASP A 263 9.96 -13.99 12.66
N GLY A 264 8.74 -13.47 12.83
CA GLY A 264 8.18 -13.04 14.12
C GLY A 264 7.33 -14.08 14.87
N LEU A 265 7.03 -15.22 14.24
CA LEU A 265 6.34 -16.35 14.87
C LEU A 265 7.37 -17.37 15.38
N THR A 266 7.16 -17.91 16.58
CA THR A 266 7.96 -19.02 17.09
C THR A 266 7.77 -20.27 16.21
N GLU A 267 8.75 -21.18 16.21
CA GLU A 267 8.64 -22.45 15.47
C GLU A 267 7.43 -23.28 15.92
N GLU A 268 7.05 -23.18 17.20
CA GLU A 268 5.84 -23.81 17.73
C GLU A 268 4.57 -23.20 17.15
N GLU A 269 4.46 -21.87 17.09
CA GLU A 269 3.33 -21.17 16.47
C GLU A 269 3.22 -21.47 14.97
N LYS A 270 4.35 -21.59 14.27
CA LYS A 270 4.38 -22.02 12.86
C LYS A 270 3.84 -23.44 12.71
N THR A 271 4.31 -24.36 13.55
CA THR A 271 3.92 -25.79 13.48
C THR A 271 2.45 -26.00 13.86
N ASN A 272 1.95 -25.20 14.80
CA ASN A 272 0.56 -25.23 15.27
C ASN A 272 -0.38 -24.35 14.45
N SER A 273 0.06 -23.89 13.28
CA SER A 273 -0.73 -23.06 12.40
C SER A 273 -1.11 -23.78 11.10
N LEU A 274 -2.33 -23.52 10.62
CA LEU A 274 -2.81 -24.04 9.35
C LEU A 274 -2.81 -22.95 8.30
N THR A 275 -2.26 -23.26 7.12
CA THR A 275 -2.33 -22.40 5.94
C THR A 275 -3.55 -22.76 5.09
N TYR A 276 -4.45 -21.80 4.90
CA TYR A 276 -5.63 -21.94 4.05
C TYR A 276 -5.49 -21.09 2.78
N PRO A 277 -5.61 -21.68 1.58
CA PRO A 277 -5.67 -20.91 0.35
C PRO A 277 -7.04 -20.22 0.25
N LEU A 278 -7.03 -18.90 0.26
CA LEU A 278 -8.21 -18.08 0.00
C LEU A 278 -8.31 -17.74 -1.48
N THR A 279 -9.53 -17.78 -2.01
CA THR A 279 -9.84 -17.36 -3.38
C THR A 279 -11.01 -16.38 -3.37
N GLY A 280 -10.90 -15.28 -4.11
CA GLY A 280 -11.96 -14.27 -4.22
C GLY A 280 -11.62 -12.98 -3.48
N LYS A 281 -12.65 -12.17 -3.17
CA LYS A 281 -12.49 -10.93 -2.39
C LYS A 281 -12.45 -11.27 -0.91
N TYR A 282 -11.46 -10.76 -0.20
CA TYR A 282 -11.27 -10.94 1.23
C TYR A 282 -11.09 -9.56 1.90
N ASN A 283 -11.33 -9.52 3.20
CA ASN A 283 -11.15 -8.35 4.05
C ASN A 283 -10.80 -8.86 5.45
N SER A 284 -9.67 -8.42 6.01
CA SER A 284 -9.20 -8.90 7.31
C SER A 284 -10.26 -8.72 8.41
N LEU A 285 -10.94 -7.57 8.49
CA LEU A 285 -11.95 -7.29 9.53
C LEU A 285 -13.15 -8.24 9.47
N VAL A 286 -13.54 -8.66 8.26
CA VAL A 286 -14.59 -9.67 8.09
C VAL A 286 -14.11 -11.04 8.54
N ILE A 287 -12.88 -11.41 8.18
CA ILE A 287 -12.29 -12.71 8.51
C ILE A 287 -12.06 -12.84 10.02
N VAL A 288 -11.45 -11.84 10.67
CA VAL A 288 -11.20 -11.87 12.12
C VAL A 288 -12.49 -11.94 12.93
N LYS A 289 -13.57 -11.31 12.47
CA LYS A 289 -14.89 -11.42 13.09
C LYS A 289 -15.45 -12.84 13.03
N HIS A 290 -15.21 -13.58 11.94
CA HIS A 290 -15.66 -14.97 11.80
C HIS A 290 -14.77 -15.93 12.58
N LEU A 291 -13.48 -15.61 12.68
CA LEU A 291 -12.51 -16.38 13.46
C LEU A 291 -12.59 -16.11 14.96
N LEU A 292 -13.36 -15.10 15.37
CA LEU A 292 -13.39 -14.57 16.75
C LEU A 292 -11.97 -14.23 17.25
N MET A 293 -11.13 -13.73 16.34
CA MET A 293 -9.72 -13.40 16.57
C MET A 293 -9.56 -11.88 16.66
N ASP A 294 -8.58 -11.40 17.44
CA ASP A 294 -8.21 -9.99 17.45
C ASP A 294 -7.49 -9.58 16.15
N ILE A 295 -7.72 -8.35 15.67
CA ILE A 295 -7.09 -7.88 14.42
C ILE A 295 -5.57 -7.73 14.54
N THR A 296 -5.06 -7.41 15.73
CA THR A 296 -3.62 -7.32 16.00
C THR A 296 -2.99 -8.71 15.95
N GLU A 297 -3.65 -9.69 16.55
CA GLU A 297 -3.23 -11.08 16.51
C GLU A 297 -3.31 -11.64 15.09
N PHE A 298 -4.41 -11.38 14.37
CA PHE A 298 -4.55 -11.77 12.97
C PHE A 298 -3.47 -11.18 12.09
N ASN A 299 -3.15 -9.89 12.25
CA ASN A 299 -2.09 -9.22 11.50
C ASN A 299 -0.70 -9.74 11.89
N ARG A 300 -0.52 -10.28 13.10
CA ARG A 300 0.73 -10.96 13.49
C ARG A 300 0.92 -12.27 12.72
N TYR A 301 -0.15 -13.04 12.52
CA TYR A 301 -0.14 -14.28 11.73
C TYR A 301 -0.24 -14.04 10.21
N ASN A 302 -0.87 -12.94 9.81
CA ASN A 302 -1.20 -12.56 8.43
C ASN A 302 -0.89 -11.08 8.16
N PRO A 303 0.37 -10.66 8.24
CA PRO A 303 0.73 -9.27 8.01
C PRO A 303 0.74 -8.93 6.51
N GLY A 304 0.31 -7.71 6.21
CA GLY A 304 0.09 -7.28 4.82
C GLY A 304 -1.05 -8.05 4.13
N PHE A 305 -1.96 -8.64 4.91
CA PHE A 305 -3.11 -9.38 4.39
C PHE A 305 -4.11 -8.47 3.66
N ASP A 306 -4.21 -7.20 4.06
CA ASP A 306 -4.99 -6.16 3.36
C ASP A 306 -4.11 -5.28 2.46
#